data_AF-A0A7S3XWS6-F1
#
_entry.id   AF-A0A7S3XWS6-F1
#
_cell.length_a   1.000
_cell.length_b   1.000
_cell.length_c   1.000
_cell.angle_alpha   90.00
_cell.angle_beta   90.00
_cell.angle_gamma   90.00
#
_symmetry.space_group_name_H-M   'P 1'
#
loop_
_entity.id
_entity.type
_entity.pdbx_description
1 polymer ?
#
loop_
_entity_poly.entity_id
_entity_poly.type
_entity_poly.pdbx_seq_one_letter_code
_entity_poly.pdbx_strand_id
1 'polypeptide(L)'
;MSQVKQGSQKAIMHSLAHAENYAIDLMWDIVARFYYEDMPREFYDDWIRIAGEEAKHYNKWQEQLKAFGSFYGDLTAHNSLWESASDTADDLLKRLAVVHLVHEARGLDVAPLLRRKLERCHGPAAAAAIAVLEGNVAEEVGHVGAASRWFGFLARRRGLDPVAAFHKIVRENFHGKLRPPFNKEMRDQAGLTEDYYLPLAETR
;
A
#
# COMPACT_ATOMS: atom_id res chain seq x y z
N MET A 1 -29.26 -14.07 -6.89
CA MET A 1 -28.22 -13.00 -6.89
C MET A 1 -27.52 -13.02 -8.24
N SER A 2 -27.33 -11.88 -8.93
CA SER A 2 -26.79 -11.90 -10.30
C SER A 2 -25.30 -12.25 -10.33
N GLN A 3 -24.88 -13.13 -11.26
CA GLN A 3 -23.48 -13.54 -11.45
C GLN A 3 -22.50 -12.37 -11.57
N VAL A 4 -22.94 -11.25 -12.15
CA VAL A 4 -22.13 -10.03 -12.31
C VAL A 4 -21.71 -9.42 -10.95
N LYS A 5 -22.61 -9.45 -9.94
CA LYS A 5 -22.27 -8.95 -8.60
C LYS A 5 -21.28 -9.86 -7.86
N GLN A 6 -21.40 -11.18 -8.04
CA GLN A 6 -20.46 -12.15 -7.48
C GLN A 6 -19.06 -12.04 -8.12
N GLY A 7 -18.98 -11.83 -9.44
CA GLY A 7 -17.71 -11.59 -10.14
C GLY A 7 -16.99 -10.32 -9.65
N SER A 8 -17.73 -9.24 -9.40
CA SER A 8 -17.20 -8.00 -8.83
C SER A 8 -16.62 -8.19 -7.42
N GLN A 9 -17.28 -8.95 -6.56
CA GLN A 9 -16.80 -9.21 -5.20
C GLN A 9 -15.54 -10.08 -5.19
N LYS A 10 -15.53 -11.18 -5.96
CA LYS A 10 -14.36 -12.05 -6.15
C LYS A 10 -13.14 -11.25 -6.63
N ALA A 11 -13.33 -10.39 -7.64
CA ALA A 11 -12.26 -9.56 -8.17
C ALA A 11 -11.67 -8.61 -7.11
N ILE A 12 -12.51 -7.96 -6.29
CA ILE A 12 -12.03 -7.08 -5.22
C ILE A 12 -11.18 -7.86 -4.20
N MET A 13 -11.67 -8.99 -3.70
CA MET A 13 -10.94 -9.80 -2.71
C MET A 13 -9.63 -10.37 -3.28
N HIS A 14 -9.63 -10.77 -4.56
CA HIS A 14 -8.44 -11.28 -5.22
C HIS A 14 -7.39 -10.18 -5.43
N SER A 15 -7.80 -8.99 -5.89
CA SER A 15 -6.89 -7.85 -6.03
C SER A 15 -6.29 -7.40 -4.69
N LEU A 16 -7.06 -7.43 -3.61
CA LEU A 16 -6.55 -7.12 -2.27
C LEU A 16 -5.55 -8.19 -1.80
N ALA A 17 -5.88 -9.47 -1.93
CA ALA A 17 -4.94 -10.56 -1.65
C ALA A 17 -3.65 -10.45 -2.47
N HIS A 18 -3.73 -10.03 -3.73
CA HIS A 18 -2.55 -9.79 -4.56
C HIS A 18 -1.68 -8.66 -4.03
N ALA A 19 -2.29 -7.54 -3.64
CA ALA A 19 -1.57 -6.41 -3.05
C ALA A 19 -0.85 -6.83 -1.77
N GLU A 20 -1.53 -7.50 -0.83
CA GLU A 20 -0.90 -7.93 0.42
C GLU A 20 0.23 -8.94 0.17
N ASN A 21 0.08 -9.82 -0.83
CA ASN A 21 1.14 -10.78 -1.17
C ASN A 21 2.42 -10.08 -1.64
N TYR A 22 2.30 -9.07 -2.51
CA TYR A 22 3.45 -8.28 -2.91
C TYR A 22 3.99 -7.43 -1.76
N ALA A 23 3.14 -6.91 -0.89
CA ALA A 23 3.56 -6.15 0.29
C ALA A 23 4.49 -6.99 1.20
N ILE A 24 4.16 -8.26 1.46
CA ILE A 24 5.04 -9.18 2.21
C ILE A 24 6.45 -9.22 1.60
N ASP A 25 6.54 -9.45 0.29
CA ASP A 25 7.83 -9.55 -0.41
C ASP A 25 8.59 -8.22 -0.36
N LEU A 26 7.90 -7.09 -0.51
CA LEU A 26 8.52 -5.76 -0.53
C LEU A 26 9.04 -5.31 0.84
N MET A 27 8.38 -5.73 1.92
CA MET A 27 8.82 -5.45 3.29
C MET A 27 10.07 -6.28 3.64
N TRP A 28 10.21 -7.48 3.11
CA TRP A 28 11.47 -8.23 3.20
C TRP A 28 12.55 -7.70 2.26
N ASP A 29 12.16 -7.29 1.05
CA ASP A 29 13.05 -6.72 0.05
C ASP A 29 13.75 -5.48 0.60
N ILE A 30 13.04 -4.59 1.29
CA ILE A 30 13.64 -3.36 1.83
C ILE A 30 14.74 -3.66 2.87
N VAL A 31 14.55 -4.71 3.68
CA VAL A 31 15.51 -5.16 4.70
C VAL A 31 16.73 -5.80 4.06
N ALA A 32 16.53 -6.71 3.10
CA ALA A 32 17.61 -7.49 2.51
C ALA A 32 18.40 -6.70 1.46
N ARG A 33 17.72 -5.92 0.60
CA ARG A 33 18.31 -5.24 -0.55
C ARG A 33 19.17 -4.05 -0.13
N PHE A 34 18.66 -3.24 0.78
CA PHE A 34 19.27 -1.96 1.15
C PHE A 34 20.07 -2.04 2.45
N TYR A 35 20.57 -3.22 2.82
CA TYR A 35 21.34 -3.44 4.05
C TYR A 35 22.58 -2.52 4.16
N TYR A 36 23.12 -2.07 3.02
CA TYR A 36 24.28 -1.20 2.93
C TYR A 36 24.02 0.26 3.32
N GLU A 37 22.76 0.68 3.47
CA GLU A 37 22.40 2.05 3.89
C GLU A 37 22.70 2.30 5.39
N ASP A 38 23.05 1.26 6.15
CA ASP A 38 23.41 1.32 7.57
C ASP A 38 22.34 2.09 8.38
N MET A 39 21.09 1.63 8.27
CA MET A 39 19.95 2.23 8.95
C MET A 39 19.92 1.85 10.43
N PRO A 40 19.29 2.64 11.32
CA PRO A 40 19.12 2.27 12.72
C PRO A 40 18.36 0.95 12.88
N ARG A 41 18.56 0.25 14.01
CA ARG A 41 17.92 -1.05 14.29
C ARG A 41 16.39 -0.98 14.16
N GLU A 42 15.81 0.12 14.62
CA GLU A 42 14.37 0.38 14.64
C GLU A 42 13.77 0.38 13.22
N PHE A 43 14.57 0.72 12.19
CA PHE A 43 14.14 0.62 10.80
C PHE A 43 13.83 -0.83 10.44
N TYR A 44 14.72 -1.75 10.79
CA TYR A 44 14.54 -3.17 10.52
C TYR A 44 13.42 -3.77 11.36
N ASP A 45 13.31 -3.36 12.64
CA ASP A 45 12.23 -3.81 13.52
C ASP A 45 10.84 -3.42 12.96
N ASP A 46 10.71 -2.22 12.39
CA ASP A 46 9.46 -1.80 11.72
C ASP A 46 9.13 -2.67 10.51
N TRP A 47 10.05 -2.87 9.57
CA TRP A 47 9.74 -3.60 8.34
C TRP A 47 9.49 -5.09 8.59
N ILE A 48 10.19 -5.70 9.56
CA ILE A 48 9.91 -7.08 9.99
C ILE A 48 8.51 -7.18 10.62
N ARG A 49 8.13 -6.22 11.46
CA ARG A 49 6.78 -6.16 12.04
C ARG A 49 5.72 -6.01 10.95
N ILE A 50 5.91 -5.05 10.03
CA ILE A 50 4.97 -4.77 8.93
C ILE A 50 4.85 -5.98 8.01
N ALA A 51 5.94 -6.67 7.65
CA ALA A 51 5.87 -7.91 6.86
C ALA A 51 4.97 -8.98 7.54
N GLY A 52 5.00 -9.05 8.87
CA GLY A 52 4.13 -9.93 9.65
C GLY A 52 2.66 -9.47 9.69
N GLU A 53 2.41 -8.17 9.64
CA GLU A 53 1.06 -7.58 9.52
C GLU A 53 0.48 -7.89 8.13
N GLU A 54 1.25 -7.70 7.05
CA GLU A 54 0.82 -8.05 5.69
C GLU A 54 0.56 -9.54 5.50
N ALA A 55 1.36 -10.39 6.12
CA ALA A 55 1.11 -11.83 6.11
C ALA A 55 -0.25 -12.17 6.75
N LYS A 56 -0.65 -11.47 7.82
CA LYS A 56 -1.97 -11.64 8.42
C LYS A 56 -3.06 -11.09 7.50
N HIS A 57 -2.85 -9.92 6.89
CA HIS A 57 -3.77 -9.33 5.92
C HIS A 57 -4.05 -10.29 4.77
N TYR A 58 -2.99 -10.81 4.14
CA TYR A 58 -3.05 -11.78 3.07
C TYR A 58 -3.86 -13.01 3.48
N ASN A 59 -3.57 -13.60 4.65
CA ASN A 59 -4.27 -14.78 5.14
C ASN A 59 -5.77 -14.53 5.36
N LYS A 60 -6.15 -13.38 5.93
CA LYS A 60 -7.56 -12.99 6.08
C LYS A 60 -8.26 -12.93 4.72
N TRP A 61 -7.62 -12.36 3.69
CA TRP A 61 -8.20 -12.33 2.34
C TRP A 61 -8.25 -13.70 1.67
N GLN A 62 -7.25 -14.57 1.87
CA GLN A 62 -7.28 -15.96 1.40
C GLN A 62 -8.48 -16.71 1.98
N GLU A 63 -8.76 -16.53 3.27
CA GLU A 63 -9.90 -17.14 3.94
C GLU A 63 -11.22 -16.68 3.30
N GLN A 64 -11.36 -15.38 3.01
CA GLN A 64 -12.55 -14.86 2.33
C GLN A 64 -12.70 -15.40 0.91
N LEU A 65 -11.61 -15.49 0.15
CA LEU A 65 -11.62 -16.09 -1.20
C LEU A 65 -12.05 -17.55 -1.16
N LYS A 66 -11.47 -18.35 -0.26
CA LYS A 66 -11.82 -19.77 -0.08
C LYS A 66 -13.28 -19.95 0.31
N ALA A 67 -13.77 -19.15 1.27
CA ALA A 67 -15.17 -19.17 1.68
C ALA A 67 -16.12 -18.79 0.52
N PHE A 68 -15.64 -17.98 -0.43
CA PHE A 68 -16.36 -17.61 -1.65
C PHE A 68 -16.26 -18.65 -2.77
N GLY A 69 -15.53 -19.76 -2.57
CA GLY A 69 -15.29 -20.78 -3.60
C GLY A 69 -14.26 -20.37 -4.66
N SER A 70 -13.33 -19.49 -4.30
CA SER A 70 -12.23 -18.97 -5.13
C SER A 70 -10.88 -19.23 -4.45
N PHE A 71 -9.79 -18.92 -5.13
CA PHE A 71 -8.44 -18.92 -4.56
C PHE A 71 -7.61 -17.78 -5.15
N TYR A 72 -6.49 -17.43 -4.53
CA TYR A 72 -5.53 -16.50 -5.13
C TYR A 72 -4.77 -17.15 -6.29
N GLY A 73 -4.65 -16.41 -7.38
CA GLY A 73 -4.24 -16.94 -8.69
C GLY A 73 -5.39 -17.36 -9.61
N ASP A 74 -6.65 -17.35 -9.15
CA ASP A 74 -7.82 -17.68 -9.97
C ASP A 74 -8.24 -16.54 -10.95
N LEU A 75 -7.68 -15.34 -10.77
CA LEU A 75 -7.80 -14.22 -11.69
C LEU A 75 -6.41 -13.69 -12.04
N THR A 76 -6.29 -13.08 -13.21
CA THR A 76 -5.07 -12.34 -13.62
C THR A 76 -4.93 -11.08 -12.78
N ALA A 77 -3.73 -10.81 -12.29
CA ALA A 77 -3.41 -9.61 -11.53
C ALA A 77 -2.51 -8.65 -12.31
N HIS A 78 -2.45 -7.39 -11.87
CA HIS A 78 -1.64 -6.34 -12.48
C HIS A 78 -0.29 -6.24 -11.77
N ASN A 79 0.79 -5.96 -12.49
CA ASN A 79 2.14 -5.91 -11.93
C ASN A 79 2.64 -4.50 -11.55
N SER A 80 1.76 -3.49 -11.52
CA SER A 80 2.20 -2.09 -11.35
C SER A 80 3.01 -1.81 -10.09
N LEU A 81 2.70 -2.51 -8.98
CA LEU A 81 3.46 -2.40 -7.73
C LEU A 81 4.87 -3.02 -7.87
N TRP A 82 4.97 -4.17 -8.55
CA TRP A 82 6.26 -4.82 -8.82
C TRP A 82 7.12 -4.04 -9.83
N GLU A 83 6.49 -3.42 -10.83
CA GLU A 83 7.16 -2.50 -11.75
C GLU A 83 7.78 -1.32 -10.97
N SER A 84 6.99 -0.66 -10.11
CA SER A 84 7.49 0.42 -9.25
C SER A 84 8.61 -0.05 -8.30
N ALA A 85 8.53 -1.27 -7.78
CA ALA A 85 9.59 -1.85 -6.98
C ALA A 85 10.87 -2.07 -7.80
N SER A 86 10.74 -2.57 -9.03
CA SER A 86 11.87 -2.80 -9.94
C SER A 86 12.56 -1.50 -10.32
N ASP A 87 11.78 -0.47 -10.66
CA ASP A 87 12.28 0.85 -11.06
C ASP A 87 12.97 1.61 -9.91
N THR A 88 12.70 1.22 -8.66
CA THR A 88 13.30 1.80 -7.46
C THR A 88 14.27 0.86 -6.73
N ALA A 89 14.65 -0.26 -7.36
CA ALA A 89 15.50 -1.27 -6.73
C ALA A 89 16.95 -0.80 -6.49
N ASP A 90 17.35 0.34 -7.04
CA ASP A 90 18.71 0.87 -6.94
C ASP A 90 18.92 1.83 -5.74
N ASP A 91 17.84 2.33 -5.13
CA ASP A 91 17.95 3.35 -4.09
C ASP A 91 16.81 3.26 -3.05
N LEU A 92 17.19 3.19 -1.77
CA LEU A 92 16.25 3.07 -0.65
C LEU A 92 15.31 4.27 -0.53
N LEU A 93 15.79 5.49 -0.77
CA LEU A 93 14.98 6.70 -0.67
C LEU A 93 13.91 6.72 -1.78
N LYS A 94 14.25 6.26 -2.99
CA LYS A 94 13.28 6.02 -4.06
C LYS A 94 12.24 4.97 -3.68
N ARG A 95 12.69 3.84 -3.12
CA ARG A 95 11.78 2.76 -2.69
C ARG A 95 10.78 3.23 -1.65
N LEU A 96 11.24 3.94 -0.62
CA LEU A 96 10.40 4.51 0.43
C LEU A 96 9.36 5.48 -0.15
N ALA A 97 9.76 6.35 -1.08
CA ALA A 97 8.83 7.30 -1.70
C ALA A 97 7.75 6.64 -2.56
N VAL A 98 8.15 5.77 -3.50
CA VAL A 98 7.22 5.27 -4.51
C VAL A 98 6.38 4.12 -3.97
N VAL A 99 7.01 3.11 -3.35
CA VAL A 99 6.27 1.95 -2.82
C VAL A 99 5.59 2.32 -1.52
N HIS A 100 6.36 2.74 -0.51
CA HIS A 100 5.82 2.83 0.84
C HIS A 100 5.07 4.12 1.18
N LEU A 101 5.21 5.18 0.37
CA LEU A 101 4.45 6.43 0.55
C LEU A 101 3.39 6.67 -0.52
N VAL A 102 3.65 6.35 -1.80
CA VAL A 102 2.63 6.52 -2.85
C VAL A 102 1.67 5.35 -2.91
N HIS A 103 2.15 4.11 -3.01
CA HIS A 103 1.27 2.93 -3.14
C HIS A 103 0.55 2.61 -1.82
N GLU A 104 1.23 2.61 -0.68
CA GLU A 104 0.55 2.30 0.60
C GLU A 104 -0.48 3.38 0.97
N ALA A 105 -0.15 4.66 0.81
CA ALA A 105 -1.13 5.72 1.06
C ALA A 105 -2.30 5.69 0.07
N ARG A 106 -2.13 5.05 -1.10
CA ARG A 106 -3.25 4.79 -2.02
C ARG A 106 -4.24 3.80 -1.43
N GLY A 107 -3.78 2.82 -0.65
CA GLY A 107 -4.63 1.91 0.13
C GLY A 107 -5.63 2.65 1.02
N LEU A 108 -5.14 3.65 1.76
CA LEU A 108 -5.95 4.52 2.62
C LEU A 108 -7.04 5.30 1.84
N ASP A 109 -6.71 5.74 0.63
CA ASP A 109 -7.63 6.51 -0.23
C ASP A 109 -8.73 5.64 -0.86
N VAL A 110 -8.39 4.41 -1.26
CA VAL A 110 -9.31 3.53 -1.99
C VAL A 110 -10.25 2.77 -1.06
N ALA A 111 -9.90 2.59 0.21
CA ALA A 111 -10.67 1.83 1.17
C ALA A 111 -12.16 2.26 1.25
N PRO A 112 -12.53 3.56 1.34
CA PRO A 112 -13.93 3.98 1.34
C PRO A 112 -14.68 3.60 0.05
N LEU A 113 -14.00 3.61 -1.10
CA LEU A 113 -14.60 3.21 -2.38
C LEU A 113 -14.80 1.69 -2.44
N LEU A 114 -13.82 0.91 -1.99
CA LEU A 114 -13.90 -0.56 -1.95
C LEU A 114 -15.01 -1.02 -1.00
N ARG A 115 -15.11 -0.39 0.18
CA ARG A 115 -16.21 -0.60 1.13
C ARG A 115 -17.57 -0.42 0.47
N ARG A 116 -17.81 0.72 -0.21
CA ARG A 116 -19.06 0.98 -0.94
C ARG A 116 -19.32 -0.03 -2.06
N LYS A 117 -18.28 -0.54 -2.73
CA LYS A 117 -18.44 -1.60 -3.75
C LYS A 117 -18.88 -2.92 -3.12
N LEU A 118 -18.29 -3.31 -1.99
CA LEU A 118 -18.66 -4.52 -1.26
C LEU A 118 -20.08 -4.43 -0.69
N GLU A 119 -20.50 -3.28 -0.15
CA GLU A 119 -21.86 -3.05 0.35
C GLU A 119 -22.94 -3.33 -0.72
N ARG A 120 -22.65 -3.05 -2.00
CA ARG A 120 -23.56 -3.30 -3.13
C ARG A 120 -23.64 -4.77 -3.57
N CYS A 121 -22.71 -5.61 -3.11
CA CYS A 121 -22.70 -7.04 -3.40
C CYS A 121 -23.68 -7.80 -2.50
N HIS A 122 -23.90 -7.31 -1.27
CA HIS A 122 -24.80 -7.85 -0.23
C HIS A 122 -24.43 -9.27 0.26
N GLY A 123 -24.99 -9.67 1.40
CA GLY A 123 -24.87 -11.02 1.96
C GLY A 123 -23.65 -11.26 2.87
N PRO A 124 -23.55 -12.45 3.49
CA PRO A 124 -22.57 -12.72 4.54
C PRO A 124 -21.12 -12.57 4.10
N ALA A 125 -20.78 -13.03 2.89
CA ALA A 125 -19.43 -12.90 2.35
C ALA A 125 -19.03 -11.42 2.14
N ALA A 126 -19.97 -10.56 1.74
CA ALA A 126 -19.70 -9.14 1.58
C ALA A 126 -19.46 -8.46 2.94
N ALA A 127 -20.25 -8.83 3.96
CA ALA A 127 -20.06 -8.33 5.32
C ALA A 127 -18.70 -8.75 5.91
N ALA A 128 -18.30 -10.01 5.72
CA ALA A 128 -17.01 -10.52 6.17
C ALA A 128 -15.83 -9.82 5.46
N ALA A 129 -15.93 -9.61 4.14
CA ALA A 129 -14.93 -8.86 3.38
C ALA A 129 -14.81 -7.40 3.85
N ILE A 130 -15.92 -6.74 4.18
CA ILE A 130 -15.90 -5.38 4.74
C ILE A 130 -15.19 -5.35 6.10
N ALA A 131 -15.46 -6.32 6.98
CA ALA A 131 -14.79 -6.41 8.28
C ALA A 131 -13.27 -6.60 8.14
N VAL A 132 -12.83 -7.42 7.18
CA VAL A 132 -11.38 -7.57 6.88
C VAL A 132 -10.80 -6.25 6.39
N LEU A 133 -11.46 -5.58 5.43
CA LEU A 133 -11.01 -4.29 4.89
C LEU A 133 -10.86 -3.23 5.99
N GLU A 134 -11.87 -3.08 6.86
CA GLU A 134 -11.85 -2.09 7.94
C GLU A 134 -10.75 -2.40 8.97
N GLY A 135 -10.50 -3.68 9.24
CA GLY A 135 -9.41 -4.11 10.12
C GLY A 135 -8.03 -3.77 9.55
N ASN A 136 -7.77 -4.08 8.27
CA ASN A 136 -6.47 -3.82 7.64
C ASN A 136 -6.17 -2.31 7.60
N VAL A 137 -7.15 -1.48 7.22
CA VAL A 137 -6.97 -0.02 7.08
C VAL A 137 -6.45 0.66 8.36
N ALA A 138 -6.78 0.13 9.54
CA ALA A 138 -6.25 0.65 10.79
C ALA A 138 -4.73 0.39 10.95
N GLU A 139 -4.24 -0.76 10.48
CA GLU A 139 -2.82 -1.12 10.47
C GLU A 139 -2.06 -0.32 9.39
N GLU A 140 -2.68 -0.07 8.23
CA GLU A 140 -2.11 0.71 7.10
C GLU A 140 -1.64 2.12 7.49
N VAL A 141 -2.34 2.80 8.40
CA VAL A 141 -1.92 4.13 8.88
C VAL A 141 -0.54 4.04 9.55
N GLY A 142 -0.29 2.94 10.29
CA GLY A 142 1.00 2.67 10.92
C GLY A 142 2.11 2.37 9.91
N HIS A 143 1.78 1.72 8.78
CA HIS A 143 2.73 1.40 7.72
C HIS A 143 3.19 2.66 6.99
N VAL A 144 2.24 3.50 6.57
CA VAL A 144 2.54 4.81 5.97
C VAL A 144 3.29 5.70 6.97
N GLY A 145 2.96 5.61 8.26
CA GLY A 145 3.66 6.32 9.33
C GLY A 145 5.13 5.92 9.48
N ALA A 146 5.43 4.63 9.42
CA ALA A 146 6.81 4.14 9.40
C ALA A 146 7.55 4.64 8.14
N ALA A 147 6.91 4.53 6.97
CA ALA A 147 7.47 5.00 5.72
C ALA A 147 7.79 6.50 5.73
N SER A 148 6.87 7.34 6.22
CA SER A 148 7.06 8.80 6.33
C SER A 148 8.23 9.15 7.24
N ARG A 149 8.30 8.51 8.41
CA ARG A 149 9.40 8.68 9.36
C ARG A 149 10.75 8.33 8.73
N TRP A 150 10.86 7.15 8.12
CA TRP A 150 12.11 6.66 7.56
C TRP A 150 12.54 7.39 6.29
N PHE A 151 11.59 7.77 5.44
CA PHE A 151 11.86 8.63 4.29
C PHE A 151 12.41 9.98 4.75
N GLY A 152 11.76 10.63 5.72
CA GLY A 152 12.23 11.91 6.26
C GLY A 152 13.59 11.79 6.94
N PHE A 153 13.84 10.72 7.70
CA PHE A 153 15.13 10.44 8.33
C PHE A 153 16.24 10.31 7.27
N LEU A 154 16.04 9.46 6.26
CA LEU A 154 17.05 9.18 5.24
C LEU A 154 17.30 10.39 4.34
N ALA A 155 16.25 11.12 3.95
CA ALA A 155 16.38 12.36 3.19
C ALA A 155 17.27 13.38 3.94
N ARG A 156 16.98 13.62 5.23
CA ARG A 156 17.78 14.53 6.06
C ARG A 156 19.21 14.04 6.28
N ARG A 157 19.41 12.73 6.50
CA ARG A 157 20.75 12.12 6.59
C ARG A 157 21.57 12.36 5.32
N ARG A 158 20.92 12.38 4.16
CA ARG A 158 21.52 12.69 2.86
C ARG A 158 21.60 14.19 2.55
N GLY A 159 21.24 15.07 3.49
CA GLY A 159 21.28 16.52 3.31
C GLY A 159 20.20 17.08 2.38
N LEU A 160 19.09 16.36 2.20
CA LEU A 160 17.99 16.74 1.32
C LEU A 160 16.81 17.30 2.14
N ASP A 161 16.07 18.22 1.53
CA ASP A 161 14.72 18.55 1.99
C ASP A 161 13.77 17.39 1.65
N PRO A 162 13.05 16.79 2.63
CA PRO A 162 12.20 15.64 2.38
C PRO A 162 11.11 15.90 1.34
N VAL A 163 10.40 17.02 1.41
CA VAL A 163 9.26 17.29 0.52
C VAL A 163 9.74 17.49 -0.91
N ALA A 164 10.78 18.30 -1.12
CA ALA A 164 11.38 18.51 -2.44
C ALA A 164 11.95 17.22 -3.03
N ALA A 165 12.62 16.39 -2.20
CA ALA A 165 13.14 15.10 -2.62
C ALA A 165 12.00 14.15 -3.03
N PHE A 166 10.93 14.10 -2.25
CA PHE A 166 9.75 13.29 -2.54
C PHE A 166 9.12 13.69 -3.88
N HIS A 167 8.89 14.98 -4.09
CA HIS A 167 8.33 15.47 -5.36
C HIS A 167 9.19 15.11 -6.56
N LYS A 168 10.51 15.27 -6.44
CA LYS A 168 11.44 14.93 -7.51
C LYS A 168 11.37 13.43 -7.83
N ILE A 169 11.51 12.60 -6.80
CA ILE A 169 11.52 11.14 -6.93
C ILE A 169 10.20 10.64 -7.54
N VAL A 170 9.05 11.10 -7.04
CA VAL A 170 7.76 10.64 -7.54
C VAL A 170 7.56 11.02 -9.01
N ARG A 171 7.95 12.23 -9.43
CA ARG A 171 7.87 12.62 -10.87
C ARG A 171 8.77 11.77 -11.77
N GLU A 172 9.94 11.36 -11.27
CA GLU A 172 10.91 10.60 -12.04
C GLU A 172 10.61 9.10 -12.09
N ASN A 173 9.98 8.54 -11.06
CA ASN A 173 9.91 7.08 -10.85
C ASN A 173 8.48 6.53 -10.70
N PHE A 174 7.45 7.37 -10.58
CA PHE A 174 6.06 6.91 -10.53
C PHE A 174 5.34 7.18 -11.86
N HIS A 175 4.98 6.12 -12.56
CA HIS A 175 4.35 6.19 -13.88
C HIS A 175 2.81 6.31 -13.84
N GLY A 176 2.22 6.34 -12.64
CA GLY A 176 0.79 6.55 -12.43
C GLY A 176 0.41 8.03 -12.24
N LYS A 177 -0.85 8.27 -11.84
CA LYS A 177 -1.31 9.60 -11.41
C LYS A 177 -1.80 9.54 -9.97
N LEU A 178 -1.36 10.48 -9.14
CA LEU A 178 -1.95 10.71 -7.83
C LEU A 178 -3.30 11.38 -8.06
N ARG A 179 -4.40 10.69 -7.74
CA ARG A 179 -5.75 11.21 -7.99
C ARG A 179 -6.59 11.23 -6.71
N PRO A 180 -7.31 12.34 -6.45
CA PRO A 180 -8.29 12.38 -5.39
C PRO A 180 -9.43 11.37 -5.62
N PRO A 181 -10.23 11.06 -4.58
CA PRO A 181 -10.16 11.61 -3.23
C PRO A 181 -8.95 11.09 -2.45
N PHE A 182 -8.30 11.98 -1.69
CA PHE A 182 -7.27 11.61 -0.71
C PHE A 182 -7.90 11.46 0.67
N ASN A 183 -7.48 10.45 1.42
CA ASN A 183 -7.88 10.29 2.82
C ASN A 183 -7.00 11.17 3.72
N LYS A 184 -7.28 12.48 3.73
CA LYS A 184 -6.48 13.48 4.44
C LYS A 184 -6.29 13.12 5.91
N GLU A 185 -7.35 12.72 6.61
CA GLU A 185 -7.30 12.39 8.03
C GLU A 185 -6.32 11.26 8.32
N MET A 186 -6.40 10.15 7.57
CA MET A 186 -5.48 9.02 7.77
C MET A 186 -4.05 9.35 7.33
N ARG A 187 -3.87 10.11 6.25
CA ARG A 187 -2.54 10.57 5.80
C ARG A 187 -1.88 11.50 6.81
N ASP A 188 -2.64 12.43 7.41
CA ASP A 188 -2.16 13.31 8.47
C ASP A 188 -1.75 12.52 9.73
N GLN A 189 -2.53 11.50 10.12
CA GLN A 189 -2.17 10.59 11.23
C GLN A 189 -0.87 9.83 10.94
N ALA A 190 -0.64 9.47 9.68
CA ALA A 190 0.61 8.85 9.22
C ALA A 190 1.76 9.87 9.02
N GLY A 191 1.55 11.16 9.26
CA GLY A 191 2.55 12.20 9.03
C GLY A 191 2.89 12.43 7.55
N LEU A 192 2.00 12.05 6.62
CA LEU A 192 2.09 12.37 5.19
C LEU A 192 1.21 13.58 4.90
N THR A 193 1.75 14.77 5.14
CA THR A 193 1.05 16.05 5.02
C THR A 193 0.74 16.42 3.56
N GLU A 194 -0.20 17.36 3.36
CA GLU A 194 -0.70 17.77 2.04
C GLU A 194 0.38 18.32 1.09
N ASP A 195 1.44 18.93 1.62
CA ASP A 195 2.61 19.39 0.89
C ASP A 195 3.32 18.26 0.13
N TYR A 196 3.25 17.01 0.59
CA TYR A 196 3.80 15.87 -0.14
C TYR A 196 3.02 15.57 -1.42
N TYR A 197 1.69 15.56 -1.38
CA TYR A 197 0.88 14.92 -2.44
C TYR A 197 -0.01 15.85 -3.25
N LEU A 198 -0.49 16.99 -2.70
CA LEU A 198 -1.33 17.91 -3.48
C LEU A 198 -0.58 18.49 -4.70
N PRO A 199 0.68 18.96 -4.60
CA PRO A 199 1.41 19.50 -5.75
C PRO A 199 1.65 18.48 -6.87
N LEU A 200 1.61 17.19 -6.55
CA LEU A 200 1.77 16.08 -7.49
C LEU A 200 0.45 15.64 -8.13
N ALA A 201 -0.68 15.97 -7.52
CA ALA A 201 -2.01 15.66 -8.05
C ALA A 201 -2.44 16.65 -9.16
N GLU A 202 -1.89 17.87 -9.14
CA GLU A 202 -2.23 18.95 -10.06
C GLU A 202 -1.46 18.90 -11.39
N THR A 203 -0.41 18.09 -11.47
CA THR A 203 0.41 17.99 -12.68
C THR A 203 -0.27 17.06 -13.71
N ARG A 204 -0.64 17.64 -14.86
CA ARG A 204 -1.50 17.07 -15.91
C ARG A 204 -0.93 15.85 -16.62
#